data_AF-A0A7C1RPV1-F1
#
_entry.id   AF-A0A7C1RPV1-F1
#
_cell.length_a   1.000
_cell.length_b   1.000
_cell.length_c   1.000
_cell.angle_alpha   90.00
_cell.angle_beta   90.00
_cell.angle_gamma   90.00
#
_symmetry.space_group_name_H-M   'P 1'
#
loop_
_entity.id
_entity.type
_entity.pdbx_description
1 polymer ?
#
loop_
_entity_poly.entity_id
_entity_poly.type
_entity_poly.pdbx_seq_one_letter_code
_entity_poly.pdbx_strand_id
1 'polypeptide(L)'
;MKFYKIEIDETIWNYLKNHADPFEDTPNTVLRRLLFGKTKKTVGGPEIPSFTNGIPRALQQTLEVIYEMKKVGRSRSEATNIVAQRKGTAPQTIIDKYCRQLNKKAYEVDQLLQDQNLHEFKQLLERKFPNHHTVIRDFFKLLEE
;
A
#
# COMPACT_ATOMS: atom_id res chain seq x y z
N MET A 1 2.71 19.92 10.77
CA MET A 1 4.08 20.17 10.26
C MET A 1 4.38 21.65 10.35
N LYS A 2 5.63 22.02 10.67
CA LYS A 2 6.08 23.42 10.64
C LYS A 2 6.77 23.66 9.30
N PHE A 3 6.43 24.74 8.61
CA PHE A 3 6.97 25.08 7.28
C PHE A 3 7.80 26.34 7.39
N TYR A 4 8.90 26.38 6.65
CA TYR A 4 9.82 27.50 6.56
C TYR A 4 9.85 28.01 5.13
N LYS A 5 9.96 29.33 4.94
CA LYS A 5 10.16 29.92 3.63
C LYS A 5 11.62 29.79 3.26
N ILE A 6 11.88 29.22 2.10
CA ILE A 6 13.18 29.19 1.44
C ILE A 6 12.98 29.69 0.02
N GLU A 7 13.92 30.48 -0.47
CA GLU A 7 13.95 30.93 -1.85
C GLU A 7 14.97 30.06 -2.60
N ILE A 8 14.61 29.64 -3.80
CA ILE A 8 15.46 28.83 -4.68
C ILE A 8 15.48 29.49 -6.05
N ASP A 9 16.62 29.36 -6.74
CA ASP A 9 16.76 29.88 -8.10
C ASP A 9 16.10 28.95 -9.15
N GLU A 10 16.04 29.43 -10.39
CA GLU A 10 15.45 28.71 -11.51
C GLU A 10 16.20 27.39 -11.84
N THR A 11 17.51 27.35 -11.60
CA THR A 11 18.33 26.16 -11.85
C THR A 11 17.93 25.04 -10.90
N ILE A 12 17.82 25.36 -9.61
CA ILE A 12 17.37 24.44 -8.57
C ILE A 12 15.91 24.03 -8.84
N TRP A 13 15.05 24.97 -9.23
CA TRP A 13 13.65 24.67 -9.55
C TRP A 13 13.53 23.65 -10.69
N ASN A 14 14.24 23.86 -11.80
CA ASN A 14 14.22 22.96 -12.95
C ASN A 14 14.83 21.59 -12.60
N TYR A 15 15.88 21.57 -11.78
CA TYR A 15 16.47 20.34 -11.29
C TYR A 15 15.47 19.52 -10.46
N LEU A 16 14.72 20.15 -9.55
CA LEU A 16 13.68 19.48 -8.76
C LEU A 16 12.54 18.96 -9.64
N LYS A 17 12.12 19.74 -10.64
CA LYS A 17 11.06 19.35 -11.58
C LYS A 17 11.43 18.10 -12.39
N ASN A 18 12.69 17.99 -12.81
CA ASN A 18 13.18 16.81 -13.55
C ASN A 18 13.25 15.53 -12.70
N HIS A 19 13.29 15.67 -11.38
CA HIS A 19 13.35 14.55 -10.43
C HIS A 19 12.02 14.30 -9.72
N ALA A 20 10.95 14.99 -10.10
CA ALA A 20 9.62 14.83 -9.53
C ALA A 20 8.78 13.87 -10.38
N ASP A 21 8.11 12.91 -9.74
CA ASP A 21 7.02 12.19 -10.40
C ASP A 21 5.80 13.11 -10.54
N PRO A 22 5.22 13.27 -11.75
CA PRO A 22 4.11 14.17 -11.98
C PRO A 22 2.92 13.87 -11.06
N PHE A 23 2.34 14.92 -10.47
CA PHE A 23 1.14 14.87 -9.61
C PHE A 23 1.27 14.14 -8.26
N GLU A 24 2.38 13.44 -8.00
CA GLU A 24 2.61 12.73 -6.73
C GLU A 24 3.63 13.45 -5.84
N ASP A 25 4.69 14.02 -6.44
CA ASP A 25 5.80 14.55 -5.66
C ASP A 25 5.65 16.04 -5.33
N THR A 26 5.79 16.37 -4.05
CA THR A 26 5.99 17.76 -3.60
C THR A 26 7.49 18.10 -3.58
N PRO A 27 7.88 19.40 -3.62
CA PRO A 27 9.28 19.78 -3.47
C PRO A 27 9.95 19.20 -2.22
N ASN A 28 9.20 19.09 -1.11
CA ASN A 28 9.70 18.46 0.12
C ASN A 28 9.92 16.95 -0.06
N THR A 29 9.09 16.26 -0.83
CA THR A 29 9.25 14.83 -1.12
C THR A 29 10.50 14.59 -1.97
N VAL A 30 10.68 15.40 -3.03
CA VAL A 30 11.86 15.34 -3.91
C VAL A 30 13.13 15.67 -3.14
N LEU A 31 13.15 16.77 -2.38
CA LEU A 31 14.30 17.19 -1.58
C LEU A 31 14.65 16.15 -0.51
N ARG A 32 13.66 15.55 0.14
CA ARG A 32 13.92 14.49 1.12
C ARG A 32 14.60 13.29 0.47
N ARG A 33 14.12 12.88 -0.71
CA ARG A 33 14.69 11.76 -1.49
C ARG A 33 16.11 12.05 -1.98
N LEU A 34 16.39 13.29 -2.39
CA LEU A 34 17.70 13.69 -2.91
C LEU A 34 18.74 13.91 -1.81
N LEU A 35 18.39 14.61 -0.74
CA LEU A 35 19.34 15.06 0.29
C LEU A 35 19.59 14.01 1.37
N PHE A 36 18.57 13.24 1.73
CA PHE A 36 18.65 12.24 2.80
C PHE A 36 18.59 10.80 2.23
N GLY A 37 18.74 10.68 0.91
CA GLY A 37 18.44 9.46 0.15
C GLY A 37 16.95 9.10 0.24
N LYS A 38 16.56 7.99 -0.39
CA LYS A 38 15.48 7.21 0.25
C LYS A 38 15.97 7.06 1.68
N THR A 39 15.28 7.63 2.66
CA THR A 39 15.33 7.03 3.98
C THR A 39 15.01 5.58 3.69
N LYS A 40 16.04 4.73 3.70
CA LYS A 40 15.89 3.39 4.18
C LYS A 40 15.24 3.65 5.53
N LYS A 41 13.90 3.73 5.55
CA LYS A 41 13.17 3.10 6.63
C LYS A 41 13.78 1.72 6.60
N THR A 42 14.77 1.55 7.46
CA THR A 42 15.25 0.27 7.93
C THR A 42 14.02 -0.62 7.94
N VAL A 43 14.15 -1.67 7.15
CA VAL A 43 13.18 -2.74 7.03
C VAL A 43 12.92 -3.20 8.46
N GLY A 44 11.80 -2.70 8.96
CA GLY A 44 11.45 -2.56 10.36
C GLY A 44 10.18 -1.70 10.46
N GLY A 45 9.42 -1.61 9.34
CA GLY A 45 7.98 -1.49 9.48
C GLY A 45 7.49 -2.74 10.19
N PRO A 46 6.38 -2.66 10.93
CA PRO A 46 5.89 -3.78 11.73
C PRO A 46 5.96 -5.04 10.87
N GLU A 47 6.59 -6.09 11.39
CA GLU A 47 6.65 -7.39 10.75
C GLU A 47 5.22 -7.68 10.30
N ILE A 48 4.97 -7.55 8.99
CA ILE A 48 3.72 -8.05 8.46
C ILE A 48 3.75 -9.51 8.83
N PRO A 49 2.71 -10.05 9.49
CA PRO A 49 2.66 -11.46 9.79
C PRO A 49 3.02 -12.18 8.51
N SER A 50 4.10 -12.95 8.54
CA SER A 50 4.46 -13.79 7.41
C SER A 50 3.26 -14.70 7.18
N PHE A 51 2.41 -14.37 6.21
CA PHE A 51 1.33 -15.24 5.78
C PHE A 51 2.01 -16.37 4.99
N THR A 52 2.67 -17.27 5.72
CA THR A 52 3.57 -18.29 5.18
C THR A 52 2.81 -19.49 4.67
N ASN A 53 3.26 -19.96 3.50
CA ASN A 53 3.17 -21.31 2.92
C ASN A 53 1.82 -22.02 3.07
N GLY A 54 0.91 -21.74 2.14
CA GLY A 54 -0.34 -22.50 1.99
C GLY A 54 -1.49 -21.71 1.36
N ILE A 55 -1.39 -20.38 1.35
CA ILE A 55 -2.39 -19.51 0.72
C ILE A 55 -2.03 -19.16 -0.75
N PRO A 56 -3.02 -19.03 -1.64
CA PRO A 56 -2.84 -18.53 -2.97
C PRO A 56 -2.10 -17.20 -2.94
N ARG A 57 -1.08 -17.09 -3.80
CA ARG A 57 -0.25 -15.88 -3.92
C ARG A 57 -1.07 -14.59 -4.03
N ALA A 58 -2.24 -14.69 -4.66
CA ALA A 58 -3.12 -13.54 -4.84
C ALA A 58 -3.89 -13.16 -3.57
N LEU A 59 -4.29 -14.13 -2.73
CA LEU A 59 -4.82 -13.83 -1.40
C LEU A 59 -3.74 -13.16 -0.55
N GLN A 60 -2.52 -13.72 -0.54
CA GLN A 60 -1.39 -13.14 0.18
C GLN A 60 -1.14 -11.68 -0.20
N GLN A 61 -1.01 -11.41 -1.51
CA GLN A 61 -0.78 -10.06 -2.03
C GLN A 61 -1.93 -9.11 -1.69
N THR A 62 -3.17 -9.60 -1.70
CA THR A 62 -4.35 -8.81 -1.30
C THR A 62 -4.27 -8.44 0.18
N LEU A 63 -4.04 -9.41 1.08
CA LEU A 63 -3.93 -9.15 2.52
C LEU A 63 -2.79 -8.18 2.86
N GLU A 64 -1.64 -8.30 2.17
CA GLU A 64 -0.51 -7.36 2.36
C GLU A 64 -0.88 -5.92 1.99
N VAL A 65 -1.62 -5.69 0.90
CA VAL A 65 -2.09 -4.34 0.53
C VAL A 65 -3.05 -3.79 1.58
N ILE A 66 -3.97 -4.62 2.07
CA ILE A 66 -4.94 -4.22 3.10
C ILE A 66 -4.23 -3.83 4.39
N TYR A 67 -3.25 -4.63 4.82
CA TYR A 67 -2.44 -4.36 6.00
C TYR A 67 -1.76 -3.01 5.90
N GLU A 68 -1.12 -2.74 4.77
CA GLU A 68 -0.42 -1.48 4.51
C GLU A 68 -1.36 -0.26 4.56
N MET A 69 -2.57 -0.41 4.05
CA MET A 69 -3.57 0.65 4.09
C MET A 69 -4.13 0.87 5.50
N LYS A 70 -4.44 -0.21 6.23
CA LYS A 70 -5.15 -0.13 7.51
C LYS A 70 -4.25 0.05 8.72
N LYS A 71 -3.20 -0.75 8.86
CA LYS A 71 -2.30 -0.67 10.01
C LYS A 71 -1.29 0.45 9.88
N VAL A 72 -0.84 0.71 8.66
CA VAL A 72 0.19 1.75 8.43
C VAL A 72 -0.42 3.07 7.95
N GLY A 73 -1.69 3.09 7.55
CA GLY A 73 -2.40 4.31 7.14
C GLY A 73 -1.98 4.85 5.77
N ARG A 74 -1.47 3.98 4.89
CA ARG A 74 -0.97 4.38 3.56
C ARG A 74 -2.10 4.46 2.54
N SER A 75 -1.91 5.29 1.51
CA SER A 75 -2.83 5.29 0.36
C SER A 75 -2.77 3.96 -0.40
N ARG A 76 -3.82 3.63 -1.16
CA ARG A 76 -3.86 2.42 -1.98
C ARG A 76 -2.69 2.33 -2.97
N SER A 77 -2.32 3.46 -3.59
CA SER A 77 -1.20 3.54 -4.52
C SER A 77 0.13 3.23 -3.83
N GLU A 78 0.37 3.83 -2.66
CA GLU A 78 1.58 3.56 -1.86
C GLU A 78 1.64 2.10 -1.40
N ALA A 79 0.53 1.57 -0.85
CA ALA A 79 0.43 0.18 -0.41
C ALA A 79 0.69 -0.80 -1.57
N THR A 80 0.08 -0.55 -2.73
CA THR A 80 0.29 -1.35 -3.95
C THR A 80 1.75 -1.32 -4.38
N ASN A 81 2.37 -0.14 -4.43
CA ASN A 81 3.77 0.03 -4.83
C ASN A 81 4.73 -0.68 -3.86
N ILE A 82 4.45 -0.63 -2.56
CA ILE A 82 5.25 -1.32 -1.54
C ILE A 82 5.17 -2.83 -1.71
N VAL A 83 3.96 -3.37 -1.86
CA VAL A 83 3.77 -4.82 -2.06
C VAL A 83 4.40 -5.28 -3.36
N ALA A 84 4.25 -4.49 -4.43
CA ALA A 84 4.87 -4.73 -5.73
C ALA A 84 6.40 -4.79 -5.64
N GLN A 85 7.02 -3.82 -4.99
CA GLN A 85 8.47 -3.78 -4.76
C GLN A 85 8.95 -4.97 -3.91
N ARG A 86 8.23 -5.31 -2.84
CA ARG A 86 8.60 -6.45 -1.98
C ARG A 86 8.55 -7.79 -2.71
N LYS A 87 7.59 -7.96 -3.63
CA LYS A 87 7.40 -9.20 -4.37
C LYS A 87 8.14 -9.24 -5.71
N GLY A 88 8.83 -8.17 -6.09
CA GLY A 88 9.51 -8.06 -7.39
C GLY A 88 8.54 -8.13 -8.58
N THR A 89 7.34 -7.58 -8.44
CA THR A 89 6.29 -7.60 -9.47
C THR A 89 5.83 -6.19 -9.85
N ALA A 90 5.19 -6.04 -11.01
CA ALA A 90 4.63 -4.75 -11.41
C ALA A 90 3.42 -4.37 -10.52
N PRO A 91 3.25 -3.09 -10.15
CA PRO A 91 2.09 -2.61 -9.40
C PRO A 91 0.75 -3.01 -10.04
N GLN A 92 0.66 -2.92 -11.37
CA GLN A 92 -0.54 -3.33 -12.12
C GLN A 92 -0.91 -4.80 -11.87
N THR A 93 0.07 -5.68 -11.67
CA THR A 93 -0.19 -7.10 -11.36
C THR A 93 -0.84 -7.25 -9.98
N ILE A 94 -0.45 -6.43 -9.01
CA ILE A 94 -1.06 -6.41 -7.67
C ILE A 94 -2.49 -5.86 -7.76
N ILE A 95 -2.70 -4.75 -8.50
CA ILE A 95 -4.03 -4.18 -8.77
C ILE A 95 -4.95 -5.23 -9.39
N ASP A 96 -4.47 -5.93 -10.42
CA ASP A 96 -5.24 -6.97 -11.09
C ASP A 96 -5.63 -8.11 -10.14
N LYS A 97 -4.82 -8.42 -9.11
CA LYS A 97 -5.21 -9.43 -8.12
C LYS A 97 -6.39 -8.96 -7.28
N TYR A 98 -6.26 -7.85 -6.56
CA TYR A 98 -7.33 -7.46 -5.64
C TYR A 98 -8.55 -6.87 -6.35
N CYS A 99 -8.42 -6.29 -7.55
CA CYS A 99 -9.57 -5.85 -8.34
C CYS A 99 -10.23 -7.01 -9.09
N ARG A 100 -9.50 -7.74 -9.97
CA ARG A 100 -10.15 -8.77 -10.81
C ARG A 100 -10.55 -10.00 -10.02
N GLN A 101 -9.76 -10.43 -9.02
CA GLN A 101 -10.13 -11.65 -8.28
C GLN A 101 -11.32 -11.43 -7.35
N LEU A 102 -11.44 -10.23 -6.78
CA LEU A 102 -12.59 -9.86 -5.96
C LEU A 102 -13.79 -9.40 -6.80
N ASN A 103 -13.64 -9.33 -8.13
CA ASN A 103 -14.64 -8.78 -9.04
C ASN A 103 -15.09 -7.37 -8.64
N LYS A 104 -14.11 -6.54 -8.28
CA LYS A 104 -14.31 -5.17 -7.79
C LYS A 104 -13.43 -4.18 -8.56
N LYS A 105 -13.94 -2.97 -8.76
CA LYS A 105 -13.15 -1.85 -9.26
C LYS A 105 -12.31 -1.26 -8.13
N ALA A 106 -11.24 -0.58 -8.50
CA ALA A 106 -10.31 0.05 -7.56
C ALA A 106 -11.01 0.93 -6.51
N TYR A 107 -11.98 1.75 -6.92
CA TYR A 107 -12.74 2.61 -6.00
C TYR A 107 -13.65 1.83 -5.05
N GLU A 108 -14.19 0.68 -5.46
CA GLU A 108 -15.02 -0.17 -4.59
C GLU A 108 -14.15 -0.82 -3.52
N VAL A 109 -12.90 -1.17 -3.86
CA VAL A 109 -11.92 -1.66 -2.90
C VAL A 109 -11.56 -0.56 -1.90
N ASP A 110 -11.38 0.68 -2.37
CA ASP A 110 -11.18 1.83 -1.49
C ASP A 110 -12.36 2.03 -0.51
N GLN A 111 -13.60 1.84 -0.97
CA GLN A 111 -14.80 1.91 -0.11
C GLN A 111 -14.90 0.74 0.88
N LEU A 112 -14.58 -0.49 0.44
CA LEU A 112 -14.57 -1.68 1.28
C LEU A 112 -13.49 -1.64 2.36
N LEU A 113 -12.44 -0.83 2.14
CA LEU A 113 -11.36 -0.59 3.09
C LEU A 113 -11.61 0.57 4.04
N GLN A 114 -12.80 1.18 4.02
CA GLN A 114 -13.25 2.09 5.08
C GLN A 114 -13.70 1.28 6.31
N ASP A 115 -13.54 1.84 7.52
CA ASP A 115 -13.82 1.11 8.78
C ASP A 115 -15.24 0.54 8.85
N GLN A 116 -16.21 1.25 8.27
CA GLN A 116 -17.62 0.83 8.26
C GLN A 116 -17.87 -0.43 7.41
N ASN A 117 -17.03 -0.69 6.39
CA ASN A 117 -17.24 -1.76 5.42
C ASN A 117 -16.22 -2.91 5.56
N LEU A 118 -15.37 -2.86 6.58
CA LEU A 118 -14.32 -3.86 6.79
C LEU A 118 -14.92 -5.27 6.95
N HIS A 119 -16.09 -5.36 7.58
CA HIS A 119 -16.84 -6.60 7.73
C HIS A 119 -17.32 -7.18 6.39
N GLU A 120 -17.82 -6.32 5.49
CA GLU A 120 -18.22 -6.75 4.14
C GLU A 120 -17.02 -7.27 3.35
N PHE A 121 -15.87 -6.62 3.52
CA PHE A 121 -14.65 -7.04 2.84
C PHE A 121 -14.11 -8.37 3.34
N LYS A 122 -14.20 -8.62 4.65
CA LYS A 122 -13.92 -9.92 5.25
C LYS A 122 -14.82 -11.01 4.67
N GLN A 123 -16.14 -10.79 4.62
CA GLN A 123 -17.09 -11.75 4.05
C GLN A 123 -16.81 -12.03 2.57
N LEU A 124 -16.40 -11.02 1.80
CA LEU A 124 -16.03 -11.16 0.39
C LEU A 124 -14.83 -12.09 0.22
N LEU A 125 -13.78 -11.89 1.03
CA LEU A 125 -12.59 -12.74 1.00
C LEU A 125 -12.92 -14.18 1.44
N GLU A 126 -13.74 -14.34 2.47
CA GLU A 126 -14.20 -15.64 2.96
C GLU A 126 -14.96 -16.42 1.88
N ARG A 127 -15.87 -15.76 1.15
CA ARG A 127 -16.60 -16.39 0.03
C ARG A 127 -15.67 -16.76 -1.13
N LYS A 128 -14.66 -15.94 -1.41
CA LYS A 128 -13.75 -16.15 -2.55
C LYS A 128 -12.71 -17.23 -2.27
N PHE A 129 -12.28 -17.35 -1.02
CA PHE A 129 -11.26 -18.30 -0.57
C PHE A 129 -11.80 -19.20 0.54
N PRO A 130 -12.74 -20.11 0.22
CA PRO A 130 -13.45 -20.92 1.21
C PRO A 130 -12.51 -21.85 2.01
N ASN A 131 -11.37 -22.23 1.46
CA ASN A 131 -10.41 -23.09 2.17
C ASN A 131 -9.50 -22.31 3.14
N HIS A 132 -9.63 -20.97 3.22
CA HIS A 132 -8.72 -20.10 3.97
C HIS A 132 -9.42 -19.16 4.94
N HIS A 133 -10.64 -19.51 5.37
CA HIS A 133 -11.41 -18.75 6.36
C HIS A 133 -10.63 -18.46 7.64
N THR A 134 -9.84 -19.42 8.14
CA THR A 134 -9.00 -19.25 9.34
C THR A 134 -7.98 -18.13 9.17
N VAL A 135 -7.23 -18.13 8.06
CA VAL A 135 -6.22 -17.10 7.77
C VAL A 135 -6.86 -15.72 7.64
N ILE A 136 -7.99 -15.64 6.94
CA ILE A 136 -8.73 -14.38 6.75
C ILE A 136 -9.22 -13.88 8.12
N ARG A 137 -9.86 -14.74 8.91
CA ARG A 137 -10.38 -14.36 10.23
C ARG A 137 -9.27 -13.84 11.15
N ASP A 138 -8.14 -14.55 11.21
CA ASP A 138 -7.03 -14.18 12.08
C ASP A 138 -6.35 -12.89 11.60
N PHE A 139 -6.29 -12.66 10.28
CA PHE A 139 -5.84 -11.40 9.70
C PHE A 139 -6.72 -10.22 10.12
N PHE A 140 -8.05 -10.32 10.00
CA PHE A 140 -8.93 -9.23 10.38
C PHE A 140 -8.93 -8.97 11.89
N LYS A 141 -8.74 -9.99 12.73
CA LYS A 141 -8.52 -9.79 14.17
C LYS A 141 -7.26 -8.96 14.44
N LEU A 142 -6.15 -9.29 13.76
CA LEU A 142 -4.92 -8.53 13.88
C LEU A 142 -5.06 -7.08 13.39
N LEU A 143 -5.97 -6.80 12.46
CA LEU A 143 -6.29 -5.44 12.02
C LEU A 143 -7.08 -4.63 13.06
N GLU A 144 -7.90 -5.30 13.87
CA GLU A 144 -8.77 -4.68 14.89
C GLU A 144 -8.04 -4.42 16.23
N GLU A 145 -6.95 -5.14 16.52
CA GLU A 145 -6.03 -4.88 17.66
C GLU A 145 -5.21 -3.59 17.51
#